data_AF-A0A973IPJ0-F1
#
_entry.id   AF-A0A973IPJ0-F1
#
_cell.length_a   1.000
_cell.length_b   1.000
_cell.length_c   1.000
_cell.angle_alpha   90.00
_cell.angle_beta   90.00
_cell.angle_gamma   90.00
#
_symmetry.space_group_name_H-M   'P 1'
#
loop_
_entity.id
_entity.type
_entity.pdbx_description
1 polymer ?
#
loop_
_entity_poly.entity_id
_entity_poly.type
_entity_poly.pdbx_seq_one_letter_code
_entity_poly.pdbx_strand_id
1 'polypeptide(L)'
;MWFYETDTGVFWIRFDPCDMRGFVLGIGEEVLGSYYSPEAAVDDVYMQKTGFPEWDDNPDAVRPPDLSGWVRRDCADWKNPPG
;
A
#
# COMPACT_ATOMS: atom_id res chain seq x y z
N MET A 1 5.36 -6.52 -5.08
CA MET A 1 5.11 -5.38 -4.17
C MET A 1 4.22 -4.41 -4.92
N TRP A 2 3.30 -3.75 -4.24
CA TRP A 2 2.42 -2.74 -4.85
C TRP A 2 2.70 -1.40 -4.22
N PHE A 3 2.62 -0.34 -5.00
CA PHE A 3 2.85 1.03 -4.56
C PHE A 3 1.72 1.94 -5.02
N TYR A 4 1.34 2.87 -4.16
CA TYR A 4 0.35 3.89 -4.46
C TYR A 4 0.86 5.25 -4.00
N GLU A 5 1.13 6.12 -4.98
CA GLU A 5 1.64 7.46 -4.74
C GLU A 5 0.46 8.40 -4.43
N THR A 6 0.59 9.14 -3.34
CA THR A 6 -0.41 10.10 -2.85
C THR A 6 0.29 11.38 -2.43
N ASP A 7 -0.48 12.44 -2.21
CA ASP A 7 0.04 13.72 -1.72
C ASP A 7 0.63 13.62 -0.30
N THR A 8 0.17 12.65 0.49
CA THR A 8 0.64 12.41 1.86
C THR A 8 1.88 11.48 1.90
N GLY A 9 2.13 10.72 0.84
CA GLY A 9 3.26 9.80 0.75
C GLY A 9 2.99 8.59 -0.15
N VAL A 10 3.87 7.60 -0.11
CA VAL A 10 3.75 6.38 -0.92
C VAL A 10 3.33 5.21 -0.04
N PHE A 11 2.09 4.76 -0.20
CA PHE A 11 1.65 3.51 0.38
C PHE A 11 2.30 2.34 -0.35
N TRP A 12 2.65 1.31 0.40
CA TRP A 12 3.18 0.07 -0.13
C TRP A 12 2.45 -1.13 0.46
N ILE A 13 2.25 -2.15 -0.37
CA ILE A 13 1.79 -3.46 0.06
C ILE A 13 2.88 -4.46 -0.31
N ARG A 14 3.35 -5.21 0.71
CA ARG A 14 4.38 -6.23 0.53
C ARG A 14 3.89 -7.57 1.04
N PHE A 15 4.31 -8.64 0.37
CA PHE A 15 4.15 -9.98 0.89
C PHE A 15 5.19 -10.22 1.98
N ASP A 16 4.75 -10.62 3.16
CA ASP A 16 5.61 -10.98 4.29
C ASP A 16 5.34 -12.44 4.69
N PRO A 17 6.23 -13.39 4.33
CA PRO A 17 6.03 -14.81 4.63
C PRO A 17 6.10 -15.14 6.13
N CYS A 18 6.60 -14.22 6.95
CA CYS A 18 6.66 -14.38 8.40
C CYS A 18 5.36 -13.93 9.09
N ASP A 19 4.52 -13.16 8.41
CA ASP A 19 3.21 -12.74 8.92
C ASP A 19 2.15 -13.80 8.58
N MET A 20 1.31 -14.19 9.56
CA MET A 20 0.26 -15.20 9.34
C MET A 20 -0.78 -14.78 8.29
N ARG A 21 -0.95 -13.47 8.08
CA ARG A 21 -1.87 -12.92 7.07
C ARG A 21 -1.18 -12.79 5.71
N GLY A 22 0.15 -12.72 5.67
CA GLY A 22 0.94 -12.81 4.45
C GLY A 22 1.10 -11.49 3.68
N PHE A 23 0.24 -10.49 3.88
CA PHE A 23 0.42 -9.16 3.28
C PHE A 23 0.46 -8.08 4.35
N VAL A 24 1.32 -7.09 4.15
CA VAL A 24 1.52 -5.97 5.06
C VAL A 24 1.36 -4.66 4.28
N LEU A 25 0.53 -3.76 4.80
CA LEU A 25 0.39 -2.38 4.35
C LEU A 25 1.30 -1.48 5.17
N GLY A 26 1.92 -0.51 4.51
CA GLY A 26 2.63 0.57 5.17
C GLY A 26 2.72 1.82 4.33
N ILE A 27 3.25 2.88 4.94
CA ILE A 27 3.55 4.15 4.29
C ILE A 27 4.91 4.65 4.79
N GLY A 28 5.81 5.01 3.89
CA GLY A 28 7.19 5.35 4.28
C GLY A 28 7.86 4.20 5.04
N GLU A 29 8.29 4.46 6.28
CA GLU A 29 8.89 3.46 7.19
C GLU A 29 7.87 2.83 8.17
N GLU A 30 6.61 3.28 8.15
CA GLU A 30 5.59 2.86 9.11
C GLU A 30 4.76 1.69 8.57
N VAL A 31 4.55 0.69 9.44
CA VAL A 31 3.65 -0.44 9.19
C VAL A 31 2.28 -0.10 9.75
N LEU A 32 1.27 -0.12 8.89
CA LEU A 32 -0.10 0.26 9.26
C LEU A 32 -0.95 -0.95 9.62
N GLY A 33 -0.78 -2.07 8.91
CA GLY A 33 -1.57 -3.27 9.19
C GLY A 33 -1.15 -4.49 8.39
N SER A 34 -1.69 -5.65 8.80
CA SER A 34 -1.50 -6.94 8.12
C SER A 34 -2.84 -7.51 7.64
N TYR A 35 -2.84 -8.07 6.43
CA TYR A 35 -4.03 -8.44 5.67
C TYR A 35 -3.84 -9.79 4.97
N TYR A 36 -4.94 -10.53 4.79
CA TYR A 36 -4.93 -11.85 4.15
C TYR A 36 -4.79 -11.79 2.63
N SER A 37 -5.02 -10.62 2.04
CA SER A 37 -4.86 -10.38 0.61
C SER A 37 -4.50 -8.91 0.37
N PRO A 38 -3.86 -8.56 -0.76
CA PRO A 38 -3.58 -7.17 -1.11
C PRO A 38 -4.86 -6.37 -1.31
N GLU A 39 -5.94 -6.97 -1.81
CA GLU A 39 -7.24 -6.32 -1.97
C GLU A 39 -7.81 -5.85 -0.63
N ALA A 40 -7.66 -6.65 0.44
CA ALA A 40 -8.10 -6.24 1.77
C ALA A 40 -7.29 -5.05 2.32
N ALA A 41 -6.02 -4.93 1.96
CA ALA A 41 -5.22 -3.75 2.29
C ALA A 41 -5.68 -2.52 1.49
N VAL A 42 -5.98 -2.68 0.19
CA VAL A 42 -6.50 -1.58 -0.64
C VAL A 42 -7.86 -1.11 -0.16
N ASP A 43 -8.74 -2.02 0.26
CA ASP A 43 -10.05 -1.69 0.80
C ASP A 43 -9.93 -0.78 2.04
N ASP A 44 -8.93 -1.02 2.88
CA ASP A 44 -8.67 -0.18 4.07
C ASP A 44 -8.13 1.21 3.70
N VAL A 45 -7.26 1.28 2.69
CA VAL A 45 -6.79 2.56 2.10
C VAL A 45 -7.97 3.32 1.48
N TYR A 46 -8.85 2.63 0.75
CA TYR A 46 -10.06 3.22 0.16
C TYR A 46 -11.03 3.72 1.23
N MET A 47 -11.23 2.95 2.30
CA MET A 47 -12.10 3.33 3.40
C MET A 47 -11.52 4.41 4.30
N GLN A 48 -10.26 4.80 4.12
CA GLN A 48 -9.56 5.75 4.98
C GLN A 48 -9.60 5.30 6.45
N LYS A 49 -9.27 4.02 6.66
CA LYS A 49 -9.20 3.37 7.98
C LYS A 49 -7.85 2.71 8.21
N THR A 50 -6.82 3.29 7.61
CA THR A 50 -5.46 2.76 7.63
C THR A 50 -4.79 2.88 9.00
N GLY A 51 -5.32 3.74 9.87
CA GLY A 51 -4.70 4.12 11.13
C GLY A 51 -3.67 5.26 10.98
N PHE A 52 -3.48 5.79 9.77
CA PHE A 52 -2.59 6.91 9.48
C PHE A 52 -3.39 8.22 9.38
N PRO A 53 -3.37 9.10 10.41
CA PRO A 53 -4.28 10.25 10.50
C PRO A 53 -4.21 11.19 9.29
N GLU A 54 -3.02 11.44 8.76
CA GLU A 54 -2.82 12.34 7.61
C GLU A 54 -3.46 11.81 6.31
N TRP A 55 -3.77 10.52 6.26
CA TRP A 55 -4.57 9.91 5.21
C TRP A 55 -6.03 9.80 5.61
N ASP A 56 -6.30 9.28 6.81
CA ASP A 56 -7.64 8.93 7.27
C ASP A 56 -8.53 10.18 7.47
N ASP A 57 -7.95 11.31 7.87
CA ASP A 57 -8.65 12.59 8.09
C ASP A 57 -8.67 13.50 6.86
N ASN A 58 -8.13 13.09 5.71
CA ASN A 58 -8.04 13.92 4.49
C ASN A 58 -9.24 13.70 3.54
N PRO A 59 -10.28 14.56 3.54
CA PRO A 59 -11.47 14.35 2.72
C PRO A 59 -11.21 14.51 1.21
N ASP A 60 -10.14 15.21 0.83
CA ASP A 60 -9.78 15.50 -0.56
C ASP A 60 -8.83 14.44 -1.16
N ALA A 61 -8.44 13.43 -0.37
CA ALA A 61 -7.58 12.36 -0.82
C ALA A 61 -8.21 11.59 -1.99
N VAL A 62 -7.43 11.38 -3.06
CA VAL A 62 -7.82 10.50 -4.16
C VAL A 62 -7.70 9.07 -3.67
N ARG A 63 -8.82 8.37 -3.51
CA ARG A 63 -8.87 7.02 -2.95
C ARG A 63 -8.79 5.96 -4.06
N PRO A 64 -7.93 4.95 -3.94
CA PRO A 64 -7.86 3.88 -4.93
C PRO A 64 -9.05 2.94 -4.75
N PRO A 65 -9.95 2.78 -5.73
CA PRO A 65 -11.12 1.89 -5.58
C PRO A 65 -10.74 0.41 -5.58
N ASP A 66 -9.59 0.07 -6.17
CA ASP A 66 -9.05 -1.27 -6.28
C ASP A 66 -7.54 -1.22 -6.61
N LEU A 67 -6.94 -2.39 -6.87
CA LEU A 67 -5.52 -2.54 -7.19
C LEU A 67 -5.10 -1.94 -8.55
N SER A 68 -6.02 -1.53 -9.42
CA SER A 68 -5.67 -1.00 -10.76
C SER A 68 -4.92 0.33 -10.70
N GLY A 69 -5.13 1.12 -9.65
CA GLY A 69 -4.39 2.35 -9.38
C GLY A 69 -3.00 2.14 -8.78
N TRP A 70 -2.65 0.90 -8.43
CA TRP A 70 -1.39 0.58 -7.77
C TRP A 70 -0.34 0.12 -8.79
N VAL A 71 0.86 0.66 -8.67
CA VAL A 71 2.00 0.21 -9.46
C VAL A 71 2.55 -1.06 -8.85
N ARG A 72 2.36 -2.19 -9.53
CA ARG A 72 2.99 -3.45 -9.18
C ARG A 72 4.46 -3.41 -9.60
N ARG A 73 5.37 -3.59 -8.64
CA ARG A 73 6.79 -3.86 -8.91
C ARG A 73 7.15 -5.25 -8.39
N ASP A 74 7.61 -6.11 -9.29
CA ASP A 74 8.16 -7.41 -8.95
C ASP A 74 9.67 -7.25 -8.66
N CYS A 75 10.23 -8.08 -7.78
CA CYS A 75 11.64 -8.01 -7.34
C CYS A 75 12.68 -8.07 -8.48
N ALA A 76 12.28 -8.45 -9.70
CA ALA A 76 13.16 -8.48 -10.87
C ALA A 76 13.51 -7.08 -11.40
N ASP A 77 12.68 -6.07 -11.12
CA ASP A 77 12.80 -4.72 -11.72
C ASP A 77 13.91 -3.88 -11.08
N TRP A 78 14.27 -4.15 -9.81
CA TRP A 78 15.36 -3.43 -9.12
C TRP A 78 16.76 -3.76 -9.68
N LYS A 79 16.93 -4.88 -10.40
CA LYS A 79 18.25 -5.27 -10.90
C LYS A 79 18.67 -4.56 -12.20
N ASN A 80 17.77 -3.83 -12.87
CA ASN A 80 18.08 -3.06 -14.07
C ASN A 80 17.30 -1.75 -14.09
N PRO A 81 17.77 -0.68 -13.44
CA PRO A 81 17.26 0.65 -13.73
C PRO A 81 17.54 1.00 -15.21
N PRO A 82 16.64 1.70 -15.92
CA PRO A 82 16.93 2.19 -17.27
C PRO A 82 18.17 3.09 -17.20
N GLY A 83 19.18 2.74 -18.00
CA GLY A 83 20.45 3.46 -18.12
C GLY A 83 20.38 4.69 -19.00
#